data_AF-A0AAE9ZAT9-F1
#
_entry.id   AF-A0AAE9ZAT9-F1
#
_cell.length_a   1.000
_cell.length_b   1.000
_cell.length_c   1.000
_cell.angle_alpha   90.00
_cell.angle_beta   90.00
_cell.angle_gamma   90.00
#
_symmetry.space_group_name_H-M   'P 1'
#
loop_
_entity.id
_entity.type
_entity.pdbx_description
1 polymer ?
#
loop_
_entity_poly.entity_id
_entity_poly.type
_entity_poly.pdbx_seq_one_letter_code
_entity_poly.pdbx_strand_id
1 'polypeptide(L)'
;MEIGQTLPELKEQVAEMLNIEAADVDVEAPLGELGVDSLNIVELILIVEQLYPNVMDPDALTFDEHTTLAQMDEQLVESSVEV
;
A
#
# COMPACT_ATOMS: atom_id res chain seq x y z
N MET A 1 8.35 17.28 -9.17
CA MET A 1 7.56 16.54 -8.18
C MET A 1 7.18 15.27 -8.90
N GLU A 2 7.88 14.17 -8.62
CA GLU A 2 7.76 12.92 -9.37
C GLU A 2 6.50 12.19 -8.91
N ILE A 3 5.45 12.30 -9.71
CA ILE A 3 4.26 11.45 -9.62
C ILE A 3 4.64 10.05 -10.13
N GLY A 4 5.13 9.20 -9.23
CA GLY A 4 5.55 7.83 -9.57
C GLY A 4 6.45 7.11 -8.55
N GLN A 5 6.65 7.67 -7.35
CA GLN A 5 7.54 7.09 -6.32
C GLN A 5 6.81 6.40 -5.15
N THR A 6 5.48 6.46 -5.07
CA THR A 6 4.76 5.93 -3.90
C THR A 6 4.67 4.40 -3.87
N LEU A 7 4.60 3.74 -5.03
CA LEU A 7 4.58 2.28 -5.13
C LEU A 7 5.87 1.64 -4.60
N PRO A 8 7.09 2.07 -5.00
CA PRO A 8 8.31 1.53 -4.43
C PRO A 8 8.44 1.82 -2.93
N GLU A 9 8.00 2.99 -2.44
CA GLU A 9 8.00 3.28 -1.00
C GLU A 9 7.03 2.38 -0.23
N LEU A 10 5.81 2.18 -0.74
CA LEU A 10 4.83 1.27 -0.14
C LEU A 10 5.38 -0.16 -0.09
N LYS A 11 6.01 -0.60 -1.19
CA LYS A 11 6.66 -1.90 -1.31
C LYS A 11 7.79 -2.06 -0.29
N GLU A 12 8.65 -1.05 -0.11
CA GLU A 12 9.71 -1.09 0.90
C GLU A 12 9.14 -1.20 2.32
N GLN A 13 8.11 -0.41 2.64
CA GLN A 13 7.45 -0.44 3.95
C GLN A 13 6.81 -1.81 4.24
N VAL A 14 6.21 -2.43 3.23
CA VAL A 14 5.63 -3.79 3.35
C VAL A 14 6.72 -4.84 3.51
N ALA A 15 7.85 -4.68 2.81
CA ALA A 15 9.00 -5.56 2.99
C ALA A 15 9.56 -5.49 4.42
N GLU A 16 9.70 -4.28 4.97
CA GLU A 16 10.14 -4.07 6.35
C GLU A 16 9.13 -4.66 7.37
N MET A 17 7.84 -4.44 7.15
CA MET A 17 6.77 -5.02 7.96
C MET A 17 6.82 -6.56 8.00
N LEU A 18 6.97 -7.19 6.83
CA LEU A 18 7.02 -8.64 6.68
C LEU A 18 8.41 -9.20 7.04
N ASN A 19 9.38 -8.33 7.30
CA ASN A 19 10.78 -8.65 7.57
C ASN A 19 11.38 -9.53 6.45
N ILE A 20 11.08 -9.18 5.19
CA ILE A 20 11.61 -9.78 3.96
C ILE A 20 12.29 -8.71 3.09
N GLU A 21 12.98 -9.13 2.04
CA GLU A 21 13.61 -8.18 1.12
C GLU A 21 12.55 -7.56 0.20
N ALA A 22 12.67 -6.26 -0.09
CA ALA A 22 11.79 -5.61 -1.06
C ALA A 22 11.87 -6.31 -2.43
N ALA A 23 13.01 -6.88 -2.81
CA ALA A 23 13.12 -7.66 -4.05
C ALA A 23 12.16 -8.87 -4.10
N ASP A 24 11.84 -9.48 -2.95
CA ASP A 24 10.91 -10.61 -2.83
C ASP A 24 9.44 -10.18 -2.68
N VAL A 25 9.17 -8.89 -2.42
CA VAL A 25 7.81 -8.37 -2.37
C VAL A 25 7.26 -8.24 -3.79
N ASP A 26 6.29 -9.08 -4.10
CA ASP A 26 5.55 -9.04 -5.36
C ASP A 26 4.35 -8.09 -5.26
N VAL A 27 4.38 -6.99 -6.03
CA VAL A 27 3.32 -5.97 -5.97
C VAL A 27 2.06 -6.37 -6.74
N GLU A 28 2.14 -7.38 -7.59
CA GLU A 28 1.02 -7.97 -8.32
C GLU A 28 0.39 -9.13 -7.52
N ALA A 29 1.08 -9.64 -6.51
CA ALA A 29 0.54 -10.66 -5.61
C ALA A 29 -0.44 -10.06 -4.59
N PRO A 30 -1.48 -10.82 -4.20
CA PRO A 30 -2.37 -10.44 -3.11
C PRO A 30 -1.62 -10.29 -1.79
N LEU A 31 -2.01 -9.32 -0.97
CA LEU A 31 -1.47 -9.09 0.37
C LEU A 31 -1.46 -10.38 1.21
N GLY A 32 -2.52 -11.18 1.16
CA GLY A 32 -2.59 -12.46 1.87
C GLY A 32 -1.54 -13.48 1.42
N GLU A 33 -1.17 -13.49 0.13
CA GLU A 33 -0.12 -14.36 -0.41
C GLU A 33 1.28 -13.86 -0.02
N LEU A 34 1.45 -12.55 0.19
CA LEU A 34 2.68 -11.96 0.73
C LEU A 34 2.87 -12.28 2.21
N GLY A 35 1.84 -12.75 2.92
CA GLY A 35 1.86 -12.97 4.36
C GLY A 35 1.38 -11.76 5.16
N VAL A 36 0.64 -10.85 4.53
CA VAL A 36 -0.04 -9.74 5.22
C VAL A 36 -1.32 -10.28 5.85
N ASP A 37 -1.29 -10.43 7.17
CA ASP A 37 -2.46 -10.80 7.97
C ASP A 37 -3.32 -9.57 8.34
N SER A 38 -4.50 -9.81 8.93
CA SER A 38 -5.38 -8.76 9.45
C SER A 38 -4.69 -7.71 10.36
N LEU A 39 -3.65 -8.10 11.10
CA LEU A 39 -2.84 -7.16 11.90
C LEU A 39 -1.97 -6.28 11.00
N ASN A 40 -1.36 -6.88 9.98
CA ASN A 40 -0.54 -6.18 9.01
C ASN A 40 -1.36 -5.22 8.16
N ILE A 41 -2.61 -5.56 7.81
CA ILE A 41 -3.50 -4.64 7.08
C ILE A 41 -3.68 -3.32 7.83
N VAL A 42 -3.84 -3.35 9.16
CA VAL A 42 -4.01 -2.12 9.96
C VAL A 42 -2.77 -1.24 9.91
N GLU A 43 -1.57 -1.81 10.07
CA GLU A 43 -0.33 -1.04 9.97
C GLU A 43 -0.07 -0.54 8.55
N LEU A 44 -0.45 -1.31 7.54
CA LEU A 44 -0.34 -0.95 6.13
C LEU A 44 -1.25 0.23 5.78
N ILE A 45 -2.47 0.28 6.34
CA ILE A 45 -3.37 1.44 6.24
C ILE A 45 -2.70 2.69 6.85
N LEU A 46 -2.06 2.58 8.03
CA LEU A 46 -1.36 3.71 8.66
C LEU A 46 -0.16 4.20 7.84
N ILE A 47 0.56 3.28 7.18
CA ILE A 47 1.66 3.62 6.26
C ILE A 47 1.10 4.39 5.07
N VAL A 48 0.03 3.89 4.48
CA VAL A 48 -0.68 4.52 3.37
C VAL A 48 -1.18 5.92 3.76
N GLU A 49 -1.82 6.10 4.91
CA GLU A 49 -2.27 7.43 5.34
C GLU A 49 -1.12 8.43 5.49
N GLN A 50 0.07 7.95 5.87
CA GLN A 50 1.27 8.79 5.96
C GLN A 50 1.91 9.09 4.61
N LEU A 51 1.96 8.11 3.70
CA LEU A 51 2.51 8.26 2.35
C LEU A 51 1.58 9.09 1.45
N TYR A 52 0.27 8.99 1.66
CA TYR A 52 -0.76 9.65 0.87
C TYR A 52 -1.61 10.62 1.72
N PRO A 53 -1.03 11.70 2.24
CA PRO A 53 -1.74 12.66 3.09
C PRO A 53 -2.86 13.43 2.36
N ASN A 54 -2.94 13.32 1.03
CA ASN A 54 -3.92 14.00 0.18
C ASN A 54 -5.07 13.06 -0.27
N VAL A 55 -5.12 11.82 0.21
CA VAL A 55 -6.25 10.92 -0.08
C VAL A 55 -7.48 11.44 0.63
N MET A 56 -8.54 11.70 -0.12
CA MET A 56 -9.74 12.31 0.42
C MET A 56 -10.52 11.38 1.36
N ASP A 57 -10.54 10.08 1.04
CA ASP A 57 -11.31 9.07 1.78
C ASP A 57 -10.54 7.73 1.82
N PRO A 58 -9.51 7.58 2.68
CA PRO A 58 -8.80 6.32 2.82
C PRO A 58 -9.70 5.23 3.42
N ASP A 59 -10.70 5.60 4.23
CA ASP A 59 -11.71 4.70 4.81
C ASP A 59 -12.71 4.17 3.77
N ALA A 60 -12.85 4.83 2.62
CA ALA A 60 -13.65 4.33 1.50
C ALA A 60 -12.94 3.20 0.74
N LEU A 61 -11.62 3.08 0.91
CA LEU A 61 -10.83 2.04 0.28
C LEU A 61 -10.92 0.77 1.13
N THR A 62 -11.56 -0.26 0.57
CA THR A 62 -11.63 -1.57 1.20
C THR A 62 -10.40 -2.38 0.78
N PHE A 63 -9.45 -2.54 1.70
CA PHE A 63 -8.27 -3.38 1.52
C PHE A 63 -8.45 -4.69 2.27
N ASP A 64 -8.37 -5.80 1.54
CA ASP A 64 -8.46 -7.15 2.09
C ASP A 64 -7.23 -7.95 1.66
N GLU A 65 -7.12 -9.20 2.15
CA GLU A 65 -6.08 -10.14 1.76
C GLU A 65 -6.00 -10.41 0.24
N HIS A 66 -7.09 -10.13 -0.49
CA HIS A 66 -7.16 -10.24 -1.95
C HIS A 66 -6.66 -9.01 -2.70
N THR A 67 -6.48 -7.88 -2.01
CA THR A 67 -5.96 -6.66 -2.62
C THR A 67 -4.45 -6.79 -2.82
N THR A 68 -3.92 -6.22 -3.89
CA THR A 68 -2.49 -6.23 -4.23
C THR A 68 -1.88 -4.85 -3.96
N LEU A 69 -0.58 -4.76 -3.65
CA LEU A 69 0.09 -3.46 -3.43
C LEU A 69 -0.08 -2.49 -4.61
N ALA A 70 -0.01 -2.99 -5.85
CA ALA A 70 -0.22 -2.17 -7.04
C ALA A 70 -1.64 -1.56 -7.10
N GLN A 71 -2.68 -2.37 -6.85
CA GLN A 71 -4.06 -1.87 -6.76
C GLN A 71 -4.27 -0.90 -5.59
N MET A 72 -3.54 -1.04 -4.49
CA MET A 72 -3.63 -0.08 -3.39
C MET A 72 -3.05 1.27 -3.82
N ASP A 73 -1.82 1.28 -4.31
CA ASP A 73 -1.16 2.48 -4.82
C ASP A 73 -2.02 3.17 -5.87
N GLU A 74 -2.52 2.42 -6.86
CA GLU A 74 -3.36 2.99 -7.93
C GLU A 74 -4.64 3.63 -7.38
N GLN A 75 -5.36 2.96 -6.49
CA GLN A 75 -6.58 3.50 -5.87
C GLN A 75 -6.30 4.73 -5.00
N LEU A 76 -5.16 4.76 -4.30
CA LEU A 76 -4.76 5.87 -3.44
C LEU A 76 -4.33 7.08 -4.27
N VAL A 77 -3.54 6.87 -5.32
CA VAL A 77 -3.14 7.92 -6.25
C VAL A 77 -4.37 8.49 -6.95
N GLU A 78 -5.28 7.63 -7.43
CA GLU A 78 -6.52 8.07 -8.09
C GLU A 78 -7.45 8.83 -7.13
N SER A 79 -7.52 8.41 -5.87
CA SER A 79 -8.33 9.08 -4.83
C SER A 79 -7.64 10.32 -4.25
N SER A 80 -6.34 10.51 -4.50
CA SER A 80 -5.63 11.70 -4.09
C SER A 80 -5.98 12.86 -5.02
N VAL A 81 -6.56 13.92 -4.45
CA VAL A 81 -6.87 15.14 -5.21
C VAL A 81 -5.62 16.02 -5.29
N GLU A 82 -5.22 16.38 -6.51
CA GLU A 82 -4.23 17.44 -6.74
C GLU A 82 -4.83 18.76 -6.24
N VAL A 83 -4.34 19.27 -5.10
CA VAL A 83 -4.73 20.56 -4.53
C VAL A 83 -4.00 21.74 -5.18
#